data_AF-A0A0C1CD25-F1
#
_entry.id   AF-A0A0C1CD25-F1
#
_cell.length_a   1.000
_cell.length_b   1.000
_cell.length_c   1.000
_cell.angle_alpha   90.00
_cell.angle_beta   90.00
_cell.angle_gamma   90.00
#
_symmetry.space_group_name_H-M   'P 1'
#
loop_
_entity.id
_entity.type
_entity.pdbx_description
1 polymer ?
#
loop_
_entity_poly.entity_id
_entity_poly.type
_entity_poly.pdbx_seq_one_letter_code
_entity_poly.pdbx_strand_id
1 'polypeptide(L)'
;MDTDKKKLYNFLDDFPLLIEAGFLAVKQLDEISATRIFHAAEAMSPGHTAPQIGLGYIALNKLEVKEATRIFETVIQQEPENHLAQTFLGICFLLTKPKRKKGEKMIREAVDKTNDATIKNLGEISLEWAEKDLNKKKSPFFPDREAEKEESSSS
;
A
#
# COMPACT_ATOMS: atom_id res chain seq x y z
N MET A 1 -12.18 -9.09 -35.55
CA MET A 1 -11.90 -8.25 -34.35
C MET A 1 -13.26 -7.80 -33.85
N ASP A 2 -13.59 -8.16 -32.61
CA ASP A 2 -14.93 -8.01 -32.03
C ASP A 2 -15.37 -6.53 -31.92
N THR A 3 -16.63 -6.25 -32.25
CA THR A 3 -17.19 -4.89 -32.36
C THR A 3 -17.16 -4.15 -31.02
N ASP A 4 -17.26 -4.89 -29.92
CA ASP A 4 -17.22 -4.36 -28.55
C ASP A 4 -15.83 -3.89 -28.16
N LYS A 5 -14.77 -4.63 -28.56
CA LYS A 5 -13.39 -4.17 -28.38
C LYS A 5 -13.15 -2.84 -29.09
N LYS A 6 -13.72 -2.66 -30.29
CA LYS A 6 -13.57 -1.46 -31.11
C LYS A 6 -14.20 -0.21 -30.47
N LYS A 7 -15.28 -0.36 -29.69
CA LYS A 7 -15.88 0.73 -28.91
C LYS A 7 -15.02 1.11 -27.70
N LEU A 8 -14.43 0.11 -27.04
CA LEU A 8 -13.55 0.32 -25.89
C LEU A 8 -12.32 1.17 -26.24
N TYR A 9 -11.76 0.98 -27.45
CA TYR A 9 -10.65 1.78 -27.98
C TYR A 9 -10.95 3.28 -28.05
N ASN A 10 -12.21 3.69 -28.22
CA ASN A 10 -12.59 5.11 -28.30
C ASN A 10 -12.57 5.80 -26.92
N PHE A 11 -12.48 5.04 -25.84
CA PHE A 11 -12.47 5.55 -24.47
C PHE A 11 -11.09 5.38 -23.81
N LEU A 12 -10.05 4.96 -24.55
CA LEU A 12 -8.71 4.82 -23.97
C LEU A 12 -8.18 6.12 -23.39
N ASP A 13 -8.57 7.26 -23.97
CA ASP A 13 -8.25 8.59 -23.47
C ASP A 13 -8.91 8.89 -22.11
N ASP A 14 -9.96 8.14 -21.74
CA ASP A 14 -10.65 8.25 -20.45
C ASP A 14 -9.98 7.40 -19.35
N PHE A 15 -8.99 6.55 -19.68
CA PHE A 15 -8.34 5.70 -18.68
C PHE A 15 -7.77 6.49 -17.50
N PRO A 16 -6.99 7.59 -17.70
CA PRO A 16 -6.55 8.42 -16.59
C PRO A 16 -7.71 9.00 -15.76
N LEU A 17 -8.80 9.41 -16.43
CA LEU A 17 -9.99 9.95 -15.75
C LEU A 17 -10.68 8.90 -14.89
N LEU A 18 -10.74 7.64 -15.33
CA LEU A 18 -11.27 6.53 -14.53
C LEU A 18 -10.38 6.24 -13.32
N ILE A 19 -9.05 6.29 -13.48
CA ILE A 19 -8.14 6.15 -12.34
C ILE A 19 -8.40 7.25 -11.31
N GLU A 20 -8.49 8.51 -11.74
CA GLU A 20 -8.79 9.64 -10.86
C GLU A 20 -10.16 9.50 -10.18
N ALA A 21 -11.20 9.13 -10.93
CA ALA A 21 -12.55 8.91 -10.40
C ALA A 21 -12.57 7.78 -9.35
N GLY A 22 -11.79 6.72 -9.57
CA GLY A 22 -11.62 5.63 -8.61
C GLY A 22 -11.05 6.14 -7.29
N PHE A 23 -9.95 6.92 -7.33
CA PHE A 23 -9.36 7.49 -6.13
C PHE A 23 -10.24 8.55 -5.45
N LEU A 24 -11.03 9.31 -6.20
CA LEU A 24 -12.03 10.23 -5.64
C LEU A 24 -13.15 9.49 -4.91
N ALA A 25 -13.58 8.33 -5.41
CA ALA A 25 -14.55 7.47 -4.72
C ALA A 25 -13.95 6.88 -3.43
N VAL A 26 -12.68 6.44 -3.45
CA VAL A 26 -11.98 5.98 -2.23
C VAL A 26 -11.94 7.09 -1.18
N LYS A 27 -11.61 8.32 -1.57
CA LYS A 27 -11.56 9.48 -0.66
C LYS A 27 -12.93 9.78 -0.03
N GLN A 28 -14.02 9.45 -0.71
CA GLN A 28 -15.39 9.58 -0.22
C GLN A 28 -15.87 8.37 0.60
N LEU A 29 -14.99 7.39 0.84
CA LEU A 29 -15.31 6.12 1.47
C LEU A 29 -16.36 5.30 0.70
N ASP A 30 -16.54 5.58 -0.59
CA ASP A 30 -17.40 4.81 -1.49
C ASP A 30 -16.60 3.66 -2.12
N GLU A 31 -16.36 2.62 -1.31
CA GLU A 31 -15.64 1.41 -1.73
C GLU A 31 -16.31 0.73 -2.93
N ILE A 32 -17.65 0.72 -2.97
CA ILE A 32 -18.40 0.00 -4.01
C ILE A 32 -18.15 0.67 -5.36
N SER A 33 -18.29 1.99 -5.43
CA SER A 33 -18.02 2.72 -6.68
C SER A 33 -16.54 2.65 -7.03
N ALA A 34 -15.62 2.84 -6.07
CA ALA A 34 -14.19 2.77 -6.33
C ALA A 34 -13.77 1.42 -6.93
N THR A 35 -14.21 0.31 -6.33
CA THR A 35 -13.92 -1.04 -6.81
C THR A 35 -14.45 -1.27 -8.22
N ARG A 36 -15.69 -0.83 -8.50
CA ARG A 36 -16.29 -0.94 -9.84
C ARG A 36 -15.53 -0.12 -10.87
N ILE A 37 -15.10 1.09 -10.52
CA ILE A 37 -14.34 1.97 -11.40
C ILE A 37 -12.98 1.35 -11.71
N PHE A 38 -12.25 0.84 -10.72
CA PHE A 38 -10.95 0.20 -10.96
C PHE A 38 -11.08 -1.07 -11.81
N HIS A 39 -12.11 -1.90 -11.60
CA HIS A 39 -12.34 -3.05 -12.49
C HIS A 39 -12.71 -2.62 -13.92
N ALA A 40 -13.43 -1.51 -14.10
CA ALA A 40 -13.68 -0.96 -15.43
C ALA A 40 -12.38 -0.48 -16.10
N ALA A 41 -11.52 0.22 -15.35
CA ALA A 41 -10.21 0.66 -15.84
C ALA A 41 -9.31 -0.53 -16.22
N GLU A 42 -9.32 -1.61 -15.42
CA GLU A 42 -8.62 -2.86 -15.73
C GLU A 42 -9.13 -3.53 -17.01
N ALA A 43 -10.45 -3.56 -17.22
CA ALA A 43 -11.03 -4.10 -18.45
C ALA A 43 -10.65 -3.25 -19.69
N MET A 44 -10.47 -1.94 -19.52
CA MET A 44 -10.09 -1.01 -20.59
C MET A 44 -8.62 -1.10 -20.98
N SER A 45 -7.74 -1.23 -19.99
CA SER A 45 -6.30 -1.39 -20.23
C SER A 45 -5.74 -2.60 -19.48
N PRO A 46 -6.00 -3.82 -19.98
CA PRO A 46 -5.47 -5.04 -19.38
C PRO A 46 -3.94 -4.99 -19.31
N GLY A 47 -3.38 -5.23 -18.13
CA GLY A 47 -1.93 -5.20 -17.89
C GLY A 47 -1.37 -3.86 -17.42
N HIS A 48 -2.18 -2.79 -17.37
CA HIS A 48 -1.76 -1.57 -16.67
C HIS A 48 -1.91 -1.77 -15.15
N THR A 49 -0.90 -1.38 -14.38
CA THR A 49 -0.88 -1.61 -12.93
C THR A 49 -1.70 -0.61 -12.10
N ALA A 50 -2.08 0.55 -12.65
CA ALA A 50 -2.73 1.63 -11.89
C ALA A 50 -4.06 1.21 -11.22
N PRO A 51 -4.96 0.45 -11.87
CA PRO A 51 -6.16 -0.08 -11.21
C PRO A 51 -5.83 -1.01 -10.05
N GLN A 52 -4.78 -1.83 -10.19
CA GLN A 52 -4.33 -2.74 -9.14
C GLN A 52 -3.79 -1.97 -7.93
N ILE A 53 -3.08 -0.86 -8.13
CA ILE A 53 -2.68 0.03 -7.03
C ILE A 53 -3.91 0.54 -6.28
N GLY A 54 -4.95 0.97 -7.01
CA GLY A 54 -6.23 1.41 -6.44
C GLY A 54 -6.91 0.33 -5.59
N LEU A 55 -7.04 -0.89 -6.13
CA LEU A 55 -7.61 -2.04 -5.42
C LEU A 55 -6.77 -2.45 -4.19
N GLY A 56 -5.44 -2.42 -4.31
CA GLY A 56 -4.53 -2.67 -3.19
C GLY A 56 -4.67 -1.62 -2.09
N TYR A 57 -4.90 -0.36 -2.47
CA TYR A 57 -5.16 0.74 -1.53
C TYR A 57 -6.50 0.58 -0.81
N ILE A 58 -7.56 0.13 -1.51
CA ILE A 58 -8.84 -0.24 -0.88
C ILE A 58 -8.64 -1.36 0.14
N ALA A 59 -7.95 -2.44 -0.22
CA ALA A 59 -7.65 -3.54 0.69
C ALA A 59 -6.85 -3.06 1.92
N LEU A 60 -5.88 -2.17 1.71
CA LEU A 60 -5.12 -1.57 2.81
C LEU A 60 -5.99 -0.74 3.76
N ASN A 61 -6.89 0.10 3.23
CA ASN A 61 -7.83 0.90 4.03
C ASN A 61 -8.76 0.03 4.89
N LYS A 62 -9.08 -1.18 4.42
CA LYS A 62 -9.86 -2.19 5.15
C LYS A 62 -9.01 -3.02 6.12
N LEU A 63 -7.71 -2.75 6.23
CA LEU A 63 -6.74 -3.55 6.99
C LEU A 63 -6.65 -5.01 6.52
N GLU A 64 -6.99 -5.29 5.27
CA GLU A 64 -6.80 -6.57 4.61
C GLU A 64 -5.32 -6.71 4.16
N VAL A 65 -4.39 -6.56 5.12
CA VAL A 65 -2.94 -6.39 4.87
C VAL A 65 -2.34 -7.50 4.02
N LYS A 66 -2.83 -8.74 4.16
CA LYS A 66 -2.35 -9.87 3.34
C LYS A 66 -2.67 -9.68 1.86
N GLU A 67 -3.89 -9.24 1.55
CA GLU A 67 -4.32 -9.04 0.17
C GLU A 67 -3.65 -7.80 -0.44
N ALA A 68 -3.60 -6.70 0.31
CA ALA A 68 -2.84 -5.51 -0.09
C ALA A 68 -1.37 -5.85 -0.41
N THR A 69 -0.71 -6.64 0.46
CA THR A 69 0.67 -7.12 0.23
C THR A 69 0.78 -7.88 -1.10
N ARG A 70 -0.11 -8.85 -1.35
CA ARG A 70 -0.10 -9.65 -2.58
C ARG A 70 -0.26 -8.78 -3.84
N ILE A 71 -1.17 -7.82 -3.79
CA ILE A 71 -1.43 -6.90 -4.90
C ILE A 71 -0.21 -6.03 -5.18
N PHE A 72 0.37 -5.37 -4.16
CA PHE A 72 1.53 -4.50 -4.36
C PHE A 72 2.79 -5.28 -4.77
N GLU A 73 2.99 -6.51 -4.27
CA GLU A 73 4.05 -7.40 -4.75
C GLU A 73 3.88 -7.72 -6.24
N THR A 74 2.64 -7.93 -6.70
CA THR A 74 2.34 -8.18 -8.13
C THR A 74 2.61 -6.94 -8.99
N VAL A 75 2.24 -5.75 -8.51
CA VAL A 75 2.53 -4.48 -9.20
C VAL A 75 4.03 -4.28 -9.34
N ILE A 76 4.81 -4.47 -8.27
CA ILE A 76 6.27 -4.30 -8.28
C ILE A 76 6.97 -5.33 -9.18
N GLN A 77 6.42 -6.54 -9.32
CA GLN A 77 6.95 -7.52 -10.27
C GLN A 77 6.82 -7.05 -11.72
N GLN A 78 5.73 -6.34 -12.05
CA GLN A 78 5.48 -5.82 -13.40
C GLN A 78 6.19 -4.48 -13.64
N GLU A 79 6.21 -3.61 -12.62
CA GLU A 79 6.84 -2.29 -12.64
C GLU A 79 7.81 -2.15 -11.46
N PRO A 80 9.06 -2.62 -11.59
CA PRO A 80 10.03 -2.60 -10.49
C PRO A 80 10.38 -1.20 -9.97
N GLU A 81 10.15 -0.16 -10.77
CA GLU A 81 10.40 1.25 -10.42
C GLU A 81 9.12 1.99 -9.97
N ASN A 82 8.01 1.28 -9.73
CA ASN A 82 6.80 1.87 -9.20
C ASN A 82 6.97 2.20 -7.70
N HIS A 83 7.53 3.38 -7.44
CA HIS A 83 7.83 3.84 -6.08
C HIS A 83 6.58 4.01 -5.21
N LEU A 84 5.40 4.25 -5.80
CA LEU A 84 4.14 4.31 -5.05
C LEU A 84 3.77 2.93 -4.51
N ALA A 85 3.82 1.89 -5.34
CA ALA A 85 3.57 0.52 -4.92
C ALA A 85 4.62 0.04 -3.90
N GLN A 86 5.89 0.42 -4.07
CA GLN A 86 6.94 0.14 -3.08
C GLN A 86 6.63 0.79 -1.73
N THR A 87 6.20 2.05 -1.71
CA THR A 87 5.79 2.74 -0.48
C THR A 87 4.59 2.05 0.18
N PHE A 88 3.55 1.69 -0.58
CA PHE A 88 2.39 0.97 -0.03
C PHE A 88 2.73 -0.44 0.49
N LEU A 89 3.60 -1.19 -0.19
CA LEU A 89 4.11 -2.46 0.31
C LEU A 89 4.92 -2.27 1.60
N GLY A 90 5.71 -1.21 1.66
CA GLY A 90 6.41 -0.78 2.86
C GLY A 90 5.45 -0.54 4.03
N ILE A 91 4.33 0.16 3.80
CA ILE A 91 3.28 0.39 4.80
C ILE A 91 2.65 -0.93 5.25
N CYS A 92 2.37 -1.86 4.33
CA CYS A 92 1.88 -3.20 4.67
C CYS A 92 2.87 -3.95 5.59
N PHE A 93 4.17 -3.78 5.37
CA PHE A 93 5.21 -4.34 6.23
C PHE A 93 5.32 -3.64 7.58
N LEU A 94 5.07 -2.33 7.67
CA LEU A 94 4.98 -1.62 8.96
C LEU A 94 3.82 -2.17 9.84
N LEU A 95 2.69 -2.45 9.21
CA LEU A 95 1.53 -3.09 9.87
C LEU A 95 1.80 -4.54 10.29
N THR A 96 2.85 -5.17 9.74
CA THR A 96 3.25 -6.53 10.06
C THR A 96 4.46 -6.53 11.00
N LYS A 97 4.26 -6.69 12.32
CA LYS A 97 5.32 -6.63 13.37
C LYS A 97 6.69 -7.20 12.97
N PRO A 98 6.82 -8.46 12.53
CA PRO A 98 8.13 -9.04 12.18
C PRO A 98 8.79 -8.41 10.94
N LYS A 99 8.02 -7.71 10.09
CA LYS A 99 8.50 -7.08 8.85
C LYS A 99 8.72 -5.57 8.98
N ARG A 100 8.48 -4.94 10.13
CA ARG A 100 8.56 -3.47 10.32
C ARG A 100 9.86 -2.85 9.80
N LYS A 101 11.01 -3.38 10.23
CA LYS A 101 12.33 -2.89 9.76
C LYS A 101 12.49 -2.99 8.24
N LYS A 102 11.95 -4.04 7.63
CA LYS A 102 11.94 -4.20 6.16
C LYS A 102 11.04 -3.14 5.51
N GLY A 103 9.88 -2.88 6.11
CA GLY A 103 8.96 -1.82 5.67
C GLY A 103 9.60 -0.44 5.71
N GLU A 104 10.20 -0.05 6.83
CA GLU A 104 10.91 1.24 6.96
C GLU A 104 12.01 1.40 5.89
N LYS A 105 12.85 0.37 5.72
CA LYS A 105 13.91 0.39 4.71
C LYS A 105 13.34 0.58 3.30
N MET A 106 12.29 -0.17 2.96
CA MET A 106 11.64 -0.10 1.65
C MET A 106 11.05 1.29 1.37
N ILE A 107 10.41 1.91 2.37
CA ILE A 107 9.84 3.25 2.21
C ILE A 107 10.97 4.28 2.02
N ARG A 108 12.06 4.21 2.80
CA ARG A 108 13.22 5.11 2.61
C ARG A 108 13.79 5.01 1.20
N GLU A 109 14.03 3.79 0.72
CA GLU A 109 14.55 3.56 -0.63
C GLU A 109 13.61 4.11 -1.72
N ALA A 110 12.30 4.02 -1.55
CA ALA A 110 11.33 4.56 -2.50
C ALA A 110 11.32 6.10 -2.49
N VAL A 111 11.37 6.71 -1.30
CA VAL A 111 11.42 8.18 -1.11
C VAL A 111 12.72 8.77 -1.68
N ASP A 112 13.85 8.09 -1.48
CA ASP A 112 15.17 8.53 -1.96
C ASP A 112 15.27 8.49 -3.50
N LYS A 113 14.57 7.55 -4.15
CA LYS A 113 14.64 7.35 -5.61
C LYS A 113 13.60 8.15 -6.39
N THR A 114 12.47 8.47 -5.78
CA THR A 114 11.39 9.21 -6.45
C THR A 114 11.63 10.71 -6.47
N ASN A 115 11.12 11.40 -7.49
CA ASN A 115 10.99 12.85 -7.52
C ASN A 115 9.54 13.32 -7.25
N ASP A 116 8.59 12.39 -7.11
CA ASP A 116 7.19 12.69 -6.87
C ASP A 116 6.96 13.16 -5.42
N ALA A 117 6.50 14.39 -5.24
CA ALA A 117 6.30 15.00 -3.93
C ALA A 117 5.21 14.29 -3.11
N THR A 118 4.20 13.71 -3.75
CA THR A 118 3.12 12.97 -3.08
C THR A 118 3.67 11.68 -2.47
N ILE A 119 4.50 10.96 -3.22
CA ILE A 119 5.15 9.74 -2.73
C ILE A 119 6.11 10.06 -1.59
N LYS A 120 6.89 11.15 -1.70
CA LYS A 120 7.77 11.62 -0.62
C LYS A 120 7.00 11.91 0.67
N ASN A 121 5.96 12.74 0.58
CA ASN A 121 5.15 13.09 1.74
C ASN A 121 4.49 11.86 2.38
N LEU A 122 3.93 10.94 1.57
CA LEU A 122 3.34 9.70 2.08
C LEU A 122 4.39 8.84 2.81
N GLY A 123 5.57 8.69 2.22
CA GLY A 123 6.66 7.93 2.81
C GLY A 123 7.16 8.54 4.12
N GLU A 124 7.37 9.85 4.16
CA GLU A 124 7.80 10.59 5.35
C GLU A 124 6.81 10.45 6.51
N ILE A 125 5.52 10.67 6.26
CA ILE A 125 4.46 10.48 7.27
C ILE A 125 4.45 9.04 7.80
N SER A 126 4.60 8.07 6.90
CA SER A 126 4.60 6.64 7.26
C SER A 126 5.81 6.26 8.12
N LEU A 127 6.98 6.83 7.82
CA LEU A 127 8.21 6.62 8.61
C LEU A 127 8.13 7.30 9.97
N GLU A 128 7.59 8.52 10.04
CA GLU A 128 7.37 9.24 11.29
C GLU A 128 6.42 8.46 12.21
N TRP A 129 5.32 7.93 11.68
CA TRP A 129 4.41 7.05 12.42
C TRP A 129 5.11 5.79 12.93
N ALA A 130 5.95 5.14 12.10
CA ALA A 130 6.72 3.98 12.52
C ALA A 130 7.67 4.30 13.69
N GLU A 131 8.37 5.44 13.61
CA GLU A 131 9.29 5.88 14.65
C GLU A 131 8.57 6.23 15.95
N LYS A 132 7.48 7.00 15.88
CA LYS A 132 6.81 7.54 17.07
C LYS A 132 5.86 6.57 17.73
N ASP A 133 5.16 5.74 16.98
CA ASP A 133 4.05 4.94 17.50
C ASP A 133 4.31 3.44 17.48
N LEU A 134 5.18 2.95 16.58
CA LEU A 134 5.54 1.53 16.55
C LEU A 134 6.79 1.21 17.38
N ASN A 135 7.70 2.17 17.56
CA ASN A 135 8.94 2.02 18.34
C ASN A 135 8.84 2.50 19.79
N LYS A 136 7.66 2.97 20.26
CA LYS A 136 7.39 3.14 21.68
C LYS A 136 7.51 1.79 22.40
N LYS A 137 8.72 1.48 22.86
CA LYS A 137 8.94 0.58 23.99
C LYS A 137 8.32 1.26 25.21
N LYS A 138 7.55 0.50 25.99
CA LYS A 138 6.90 0.86 27.27
C LYS A 138 5.51 1.46 27.13
N SER A 139 4.53 0.58 27.32
CA SER A 139 3.36 0.96 28.10
C SER A 139 3.85 1.36 29.51
N PRO A 140 3.45 2.53 30.05
CA PRO A 140 3.78 2.90 31.44
C PRO A 140 3.23 1.89 32.47
N PHE A 141 2.29 1.05 32.06
CA PHE A 141 1.52 0.15 32.93
C PHE A 141 2.05 -1.28 32.96
N PHE A 142 3.03 -1.63 32.11
CA PHE A 142 3.60 -2.98 32.07
C PHE A 142 5.12 -2.90 31.95
N PRO A 143 5.86 -2.87 33.09
CA PRO A 143 7.30 -3.08 33.07
C PRO A 143 7.61 -4.49 32.55
N ASP A 144 8.70 -4.60 31.79
CA ASP A 144 9.11 -5.78 31.04
C ASP A 144 9.13 -7.05 31.91
N ARG A 145 8.22 -8.01 31.65
CA ARG A 145 8.23 -9.36 32.26
C ARG A 145 9.32 -10.26 31.65
N GLU A 146 10.48 -9.70 31.36
CA GLU A 146 11.64 -10.47 30.89
C GLU A 146 12.77 -10.56 31.93
N ALA A 147 12.64 -9.88 33.08
CA ALA A 147 13.64 -9.96 34.16
C ALA A 147 13.37 -11.10 35.18
N GLU A 148 12.19 -11.72 35.20
CA GLU A 148 11.81 -12.70 36.25
C GLU A 148 12.20 -14.16 35.97
N LYS A 149 12.89 -14.47 34.86
CA LYS A 149 13.26 -15.86 34.52
C LYS A 149 14.71 -16.26 34.80
N GLU A 150 15.58 -15.33 35.21
CA GLU A 150 16.98 -15.68 35.52
C GLU A 150 17.25 -15.94 37.02
N GLU A 151 16.39 -15.51 37.95
CA GLU A 151 16.60 -15.73 39.39
C GLU A 151 16.07 -17.07 39.94
N SER A 152 15.32 -17.86 39.17
CA SER A 152 14.74 -19.13 39.66
C SER A 152 15.54 -20.39 39.29
N SER A 153 16.79 -20.26 38.81
CA SER A 153 17.64 -21.42 38.44
C SER A 153 18.87 -21.61 39.34
N SER A 154 19.02 -20.80 40.38
CA SER A 154 20.07 -20.94 41.38
C SER A 154 19.48 -21.07 42.78
N SER A 155 18.94 -22.25 43.09
CA SER A 155 18.74 -22.79 44.44
C SER A 155 18.57 -24.30 44.38
#